data_AF-A0A9E4R4X1-F1
#
_entry.id   AF-A0A9E4R4X1-F1
#
_cell.length_a   1.000
_cell.length_b   1.000
_cell.length_c   1.000
_cell.angle_alpha   90.00
_cell.angle_beta   90.00
_cell.angle_gamma   90.00
#
_symmetry.space_group_name_H-M   'P 1'
#
loop_
_entity.id
_entity.type
_entity.pdbx_description
1 polymer ?
#
loop_
_entity_poly.entity_id
_entity_poly.type
_entity_poly.pdbx_seq_one_letter_code
_entity_poly.pdbx_strand_id
1 'polypeptide(L)'
;MAEQPAPEIDEIKTELARFPSSVLEEFEKASTQMPASLTEPQLADWAGAGLELARKTVRSWEASAQYFKVSPTVLGYMPLNYFFKWTDCGQALCAESPTLATAYFEASPGTMSKLRSRHIESWSGLGRSLYKGTWKSSTLACKFFQSSPALLEHLSFPEMERFVSFLGSLSHRSYDLSSECLTLGQEIFPLIGEDRAAFISLASTLVESGWREVKSFFEAGSRALPRIEAAQRLRFLKLAENLVKSGGTNIPGVMLEISNALSQIEPHEHAHILGLGESLMVHSPAAVPEFIKACPKALEKVTMSQLEKWFSEGVGILEQNPDGGLAFFKIESARSEEVLEALSSGVEFGRIKDVMEMYCRALAGADLKLAEAGELVDKNIGWVSNEAPSTEGSTVFVPSLVDKYSSKEDNFAWFKVVSTHQVAHLEFGSFLFDFETPSVLFTDRR
;
A
#
# COMPACT_ATOMS: atom_id res chain seq x y z
N MET A 1 -54.64 26.44 18.03
CA MET A 1 -54.21 26.89 16.70
C MET A 1 -54.72 25.85 15.72
N ALA A 2 -55.63 26.23 14.82
CA ALA A 2 -56.14 25.31 13.81
C ALA A 2 -55.00 24.99 12.83
N GLU A 3 -54.68 23.71 12.65
CA GLU A 3 -53.87 23.23 11.54
C GLU A 3 -54.58 23.65 10.25
N GLN A 4 -53.88 24.39 9.37
CA GLN A 4 -54.37 24.64 8.02
C GLN A 4 -54.55 23.29 7.32
N PRO A 5 -55.66 23.06 6.58
CA PRO A 5 -55.82 21.85 5.81
C PRO A 5 -54.65 21.73 4.83
N ALA A 6 -54.08 20.52 4.70
CA ALA A 6 -53.02 20.27 3.74
C ALA A 6 -53.51 20.67 2.33
N PRO A 7 -52.70 21.42 1.55
CA PRO A 7 -53.10 21.87 0.22
C PRO A 7 -53.43 20.67 -0.68
N GLU A 8 -54.48 20.81 -1.49
CA GLU A 8 -54.87 19.76 -2.43
C GLU A 8 -53.77 19.55 -3.49
N ILE A 9 -53.52 18.30 -3.89
CA ILE A 9 -52.46 17.95 -4.85
C ILE A 9 -52.62 18.71 -6.18
N ASP A 10 -53.85 18.99 -6.59
CA ASP A 10 -54.16 19.75 -7.81
C ASP A 10 -53.75 21.23 -7.70
N GLU A 11 -53.85 21.83 -6.52
CA GLU A 11 -53.35 23.19 -6.25
C GLU A 11 -51.83 23.22 -6.32
N ILE A 12 -51.16 22.24 -5.70
CA ILE A 12 -49.69 22.10 -5.73
C ILE A 12 -49.21 21.94 -7.17
N LYS A 13 -49.89 21.10 -7.96
CA LYS A 13 -49.58 20.88 -9.38
C LYS A 13 -49.67 22.18 -10.19
N THR A 14 -50.71 22.97 -9.95
CA THR A 14 -50.91 24.29 -10.60
C THR A 14 -49.79 25.27 -10.24
N GLU A 15 -49.33 25.24 -8.99
CA GLU A 15 -48.22 26.08 -8.52
C GLU A 15 -46.86 25.62 -9.08
N LEU A 16 -46.62 24.32 -9.17
CA LEU A 16 -45.40 23.75 -9.78
C LEU A 16 -45.27 24.12 -11.26
N ALA A 17 -46.40 24.25 -11.98
CA ALA A 17 -46.43 24.66 -13.39
C ALA A 17 -45.90 26.10 -13.64
N ARG A 18 -45.69 26.90 -12.59
CA ARG A 18 -45.09 28.25 -12.69
C ARG A 18 -43.56 28.22 -12.79
N PHE A 19 -42.94 27.09 -12.49
CA PHE A 19 -41.50 26.85 -12.61
C PHE A 19 -41.15 26.23 -13.98
N PRO A 20 -39.86 26.07 -14.35
CA PRO A 20 -39.49 25.37 -15.57
C PRO A 20 -40.17 24.00 -15.69
N SER A 21 -40.54 23.60 -16.91
CA SER A 21 -41.38 22.40 -17.15
C SER A 21 -40.80 21.12 -16.55
N SER A 22 -39.47 21.04 -16.46
CA SER A 22 -38.74 19.94 -15.84
C SER A 22 -39.20 19.62 -14.41
N VAL A 23 -39.62 20.62 -13.62
CA VAL A 23 -40.11 20.39 -12.26
C VAL A 23 -41.43 19.64 -12.28
N LEU A 24 -42.37 20.08 -13.13
CA LEU A 24 -43.69 19.46 -13.25
C LEU A 24 -43.59 18.07 -13.87
N GLU A 25 -42.76 17.90 -14.90
CA GLU A 25 -42.52 16.62 -15.56
C GLU A 25 -41.97 15.57 -14.57
N GLU A 26 -40.98 15.94 -13.75
CA GLU A 26 -40.43 15.01 -12.74
C GLU A 26 -41.42 14.75 -11.59
N PHE A 27 -42.23 15.73 -11.19
CA PHE A 27 -43.32 15.53 -10.22
C PHE A 27 -44.35 14.53 -10.72
N GLU A 28 -44.86 14.69 -11.95
CA GLU A 28 -45.86 13.79 -12.53
C GLU A 28 -45.30 12.37 -12.66
N LYS A 29 -44.08 12.25 -13.17
CA LYS A 29 -43.39 10.96 -13.29
C LYS A 29 -43.21 10.30 -11.93
N ALA A 30 -42.72 11.02 -10.93
CA ALA A 30 -42.52 10.50 -9.58
C ALA A 30 -43.84 10.10 -8.92
N SER A 31 -44.91 10.87 -9.13
CA SER A 31 -46.25 10.58 -8.60
C SER A 31 -46.78 9.23 -9.08
N THR A 32 -46.52 8.85 -10.34
CA THR A 32 -46.91 7.52 -10.86
C THR A 32 -46.12 6.36 -10.27
N GLN A 33 -44.94 6.64 -9.69
CA GLN A 33 -44.02 5.65 -9.13
C GLN A 33 -44.12 5.56 -7.61
N MET A 34 -44.87 6.45 -6.97
CA MET A 34 -45.03 6.44 -5.53
C MET A 34 -45.79 5.19 -5.04
N PRO A 35 -45.41 4.60 -3.89
CA PRO A 35 -46.09 3.42 -3.37
C PRO A 35 -47.57 3.68 -3.08
N ALA A 36 -48.44 2.77 -3.50
CA ALA A 36 -49.88 2.83 -3.23
C ALA A 36 -50.26 2.75 -1.74
N SER A 37 -49.29 2.42 -0.87
CA SER A 37 -49.46 2.42 0.59
C SER A 37 -49.45 3.82 1.22
N LEU A 38 -49.04 4.85 0.49
CA LEU A 38 -49.08 6.23 0.98
C LEU A 38 -50.52 6.75 0.98
N THR A 39 -50.90 7.39 2.08
CA THR A 39 -52.20 8.08 2.20
C THR A 39 -52.18 9.40 1.44
N GLU A 40 -53.35 9.91 1.06
CA GLU A 40 -53.48 11.21 0.37
C GLU A 40 -52.80 12.36 1.13
N PRO A 41 -52.91 12.50 2.47
CA PRO A 41 -52.17 13.52 3.22
C PRO A 41 -50.65 13.35 3.10
N GLN A 42 -50.13 12.12 3.12
CA GLN A 42 -48.69 11.88 3.00
C GLN A 42 -48.16 12.21 1.59
N LEU A 43 -48.97 12.00 0.56
CA LEU A 43 -48.66 12.42 -0.81
C LEU A 43 -48.70 13.94 -0.95
N ALA A 44 -49.68 14.61 -0.31
CA ALA A 44 -49.74 16.06 -0.26
C ALA A 44 -48.54 16.67 0.50
N ASP A 45 -48.12 16.08 1.61
CA ASP A 45 -46.92 16.50 2.37
C ASP A 45 -45.65 16.39 1.52
N TRP A 46 -45.48 15.27 0.80
CA TRP A 46 -44.36 15.08 -0.14
C TRP A 46 -44.38 16.12 -1.27
N ALA A 47 -45.54 16.29 -1.92
CA ALA A 47 -45.70 17.24 -3.02
C ALA A 47 -45.45 18.68 -2.55
N GLY A 48 -45.97 19.03 -1.37
CA GLY A 48 -45.80 20.32 -0.72
C GLY A 48 -44.35 20.59 -0.38
N ALA A 49 -43.62 19.61 0.15
CA ALA A 49 -42.20 19.75 0.45
C ALA A 49 -41.35 20.04 -0.80
N GLY A 50 -41.70 19.43 -1.95
CA GLY A 50 -41.05 19.72 -3.23
C GLY A 50 -41.40 21.10 -3.80
N LEU A 51 -42.64 21.57 -3.61
CA LEU A 51 -43.04 22.94 -3.96
C LEU A 51 -42.32 23.98 -3.10
N GLU A 52 -42.22 23.74 -1.79
CA GLU A 52 -41.48 24.62 -0.88
C GLU A 52 -39.99 24.68 -1.23
N LEU A 53 -39.39 23.57 -1.67
CA LEU A 53 -38.04 23.57 -2.25
C LEU A 53 -37.96 24.51 -3.46
N ALA A 54 -38.87 24.41 -4.42
CA ALA A 54 -38.84 25.23 -5.64
C ALA A 54 -38.96 26.73 -5.34
N ARG A 55 -39.72 27.10 -4.30
CA ARG A 55 -39.98 28.49 -3.89
C ARG A 55 -38.85 29.15 -3.10
N LYS A 56 -37.92 28.39 -2.50
CA LYS A 56 -36.89 28.93 -1.60
C LYS A 56 -36.03 30.03 -2.23
N THR A 57 -35.53 29.82 -3.44
CA THR A 57 -34.70 30.80 -4.16
C THR A 57 -34.95 30.70 -5.67
N VAL A 58 -34.50 31.69 -6.43
CA VAL A 58 -34.67 31.77 -7.89
C VAL A 58 -34.13 30.53 -8.64
N ARG A 59 -33.12 29.84 -8.10
CA ARG A 59 -32.54 28.62 -8.70
C ARG A 59 -32.86 27.34 -7.93
N SER A 60 -33.67 27.38 -6.88
CA SER A 60 -33.99 26.19 -6.08
C SER A 60 -34.88 25.18 -6.81
N TRP A 61 -35.46 25.54 -7.95
CA TRP A 61 -36.25 24.65 -8.79
C TRP A 61 -35.44 23.43 -9.28
N GLU A 62 -34.12 23.54 -9.49
CA GLU A 62 -33.26 22.40 -9.87
C GLU A 62 -33.23 21.35 -8.75
N ALA A 63 -33.11 21.79 -7.50
CA ALA A 63 -33.14 20.92 -6.34
C ALA A 63 -34.53 20.27 -6.15
N SER A 64 -35.60 21.00 -6.46
CA SER A 64 -36.98 20.48 -6.42
C SER A 64 -37.21 19.41 -7.50
N ALA A 65 -36.82 19.67 -8.75
CA ALA A 65 -36.89 18.68 -9.82
C ALA A 65 -36.11 17.41 -9.46
N GLN A 66 -34.89 17.56 -8.92
CA GLN A 66 -34.08 16.44 -8.49
C GLN A 66 -34.71 15.69 -7.30
N TYR A 67 -35.28 16.40 -6.32
CA TYR A 67 -36.01 15.83 -5.20
C TYR A 67 -37.14 14.91 -5.68
N PHE A 68 -38.00 15.40 -6.58
CA PHE A 68 -39.09 14.59 -7.13
C PHE A 68 -38.56 13.37 -7.86
N LYS A 69 -37.58 13.58 -8.76
CA LYS A 69 -36.96 12.51 -9.55
C LYS A 69 -36.45 11.34 -8.72
N VAL A 70 -35.81 11.62 -7.57
CA VAL A 70 -35.21 10.56 -6.74
C VAL A 70 -36.12 10.05 -5.62
N SER A 71 -37.21 10.75 -5.31
CA SER A 71 -38.08 10.44 -4.17
C SER A 71 -38.60 9.00 -4.15
N PRO A 72 -39.16 8.43 -5.26
CA PRO A 72 -39.68 7.06 -5.25
C PRO A 72 -38.59 6.04 -4.89
N THR A 73 -37.39 6.20 -5.44
CA THR A 73 -36.25 5.32 -5.19
C THR A 73 -35.75 5.44 -3.75
N VAL A 74 -35.62 6.67 -3.23
CA VAL A 74 -35.13 6.91 -1.86
C VAL A 74 -36.12 6.39 -0.82
N LEU A 75 -37.42 6.58 -1.05
CA LEU A 75 -38.47 6.03 -0.19
C LEU A 75 -38.41 4.50 -0.11
N GLY A 76 -37.98 3.83 -1.18
CA GLY A 76 -37.76 2.38 -1.18
C GLY A 76 -36.65 1.89 -0.23
N TYR A 77 -35.74 2.76 0.22
CA TYR A 77 -34.63 2.39 1.11
C TYR A 77 -34.88 2.66 2.59
N MET A 78 -35.97 3.35 2.95
CA MET A 78 -36.18 3.78 4.35
C MET A 78 -37.65 3.92 4.74
N PRO A 79 -37.97 3.82 6.04
CA PRO A 79 -39.31 4.13 6.54
C PRO A 79 -39.68 5.61 6.31
N LEU A 80 -40.98 5.89 6.22
CA LEU A 80 -41.52 7.20 5.86
C LEU A 80 -41.06 8.35 6.77
N ASN A 81 -40.91 8.11 8.08
CA ASN A 81 -40.40 9.13 9.01
C ASN A 81 -38.95 9.54 8.71
N TYR A 82 -38.11 8.60 8.25
CA TYR A 82 -36.74 8.91 7.82
C TYR A 82 -36.72 9.57 6.45
N PHE A 83 -37.68 9.26 5.57
CA PHE A 83 -37.85 9.93 4.28
C PHE A 83 -38.16 11.42 4.45
N PHE A 84 -39.04 11.78 5.39
CA PHE A 84 -39.27 13.19 5.69
C PHE A 84 -38.07 13.87 6.35
N LYS A 85 -37.34 13.17 7.24
CA LYS A 85 -36.04 13.68 7.74
C LYS A 85 -35.02 13.94 6.63
N TRP A 86 -34.94 13.05 5.63
CA TRP A 86 -34.11 13.24 4.43
C TRP A 86 -34.55 14.47 3.64
N THR A 87 -35.86 14.67 3.50
CA THR A 87 -36.44 15.86 2.86
C THR A 87 -36.06 17.14 3.61
N ASP A 88 -36.19 17.16 4.94
CA ASP A 88 -35.85 18.30 5.80
C ASP A 88 -34.37 18.66 5.69
N CYS A 89 -33.48 17.64 5.66
CA CYS A 89 -32.04 17.85 5.45
C CYS A 89 -31.76 18.53 4.12
N GLY A 90 -32.40 18.08 3.04
CA GLY A 90 -32.28 18.70 1.71
C GLY A 90 -32.82 20.12 1.66
N GLN A 91 -33.93 20.40 2.35
CA GLN A 91 -34.48 21.75 2.48
C GLN A 91 -33.57 22.70 3.27
N ALA A 92 -32.91 22.20 4.33
CA ALA A 92 -31.92 22.95 5.10
C ALA A 92 -30.68 23.27 4.25
N LEU A 93 -30.17 22.29 3.49
CA LEU A 93 -29.07 22.50 2.55
C LEU A 93 -29.46 23.51 1.44
N CYS A 94 -30.69 23.43 0.92
CA CYS A 94 -31.17 24.32 -0.14
C CYS A 94 -31.25 25.78 0.33
N ALA A 95 -31.55 26.01 1.61
CA ALA A 95 -31.56 27.34 2.21
C ALA A 95 -30.15 27.96 2.26
N GLU A 96 -29.09 27.15 2.38
CA GLU A 96 -27.72 27.63 2.33
C GLU A 96 -27.20 27.76 0.89
N SER A 97 -27.43 26.74 0.07
CA SER A 97 -27.08 26.77 -1.35
C SER A 97 -27.95 25.78 -2.15
N PRO A 98 -28.68 26.24 -3.18
CA PRO A 98 -29.44 25.36 -4.07
C PRO A 98 -28.59 24.25 -4.70
N THR A 99 -27.34 24.54 -5.07
CA THR A 99 -26.45 23.57 -5.72
C THR A 99 -26.04 22.43 -4.78
N LEU A 100 -25.94 22.69 -3.47
CA LEU A 100 -25.67 21.65 -2.47
C LEU A 100 -26.86 20.70 -2.35
N ALA A 101 -28.08 21.25 -2.30
CA ALA A 101 -29.29 20.44 -2.24
C ALA A 101 -29.47 19.58 -3.49
N THR A 102 -29.20 20.13 -4.68
CA THR A 102 -29.22 19.34 -5.92
C THR A 102 -28.22 18.18 -5.84
N ALA A 103 -26.97 18.42 -5.45
CA ALA A 103 -25.96 17.36 -5.31
C ALA A 103 -26.32 16.32 -4.23
N TYR A 104 -26.90 16.75 -3.12
CA TYR A 104 -27.41 15.88 -2.05
C TYR A 104 -28.51 14.95 -2.58
N PHE A 105 -29.53 15.49 -3.24
CA PHE A 105 -30.63 14.70 -3.79
C PHE A 105 -30.15 13.78 -4.92
N GLU A 106 -29.25 14.26 -5.78
CA GLU A 106 -28.65 13.46 -6.86
C GLU A 106 -27.87 12.24 -6.33
N ALA A 107 -27.06 12.42 -5.29
CA ALA A 107 -26.30 11.33 -4.69
C ALA A 107 -27.16 10.37 -3.84
N SER A 108 -28.35 10.81 -3.41
CA SER A 108 -29.15 10.12 -2.40
C SER A 108 -29.51 8.67 -2.76
N PRO A 109 -29.98 8.31 -3.97
CA PRO A 109 -30.26 6.90 -4.30
C PRO A 109 -29.04 5.98 -4.11
N GLY A 110 -27.86 6.43 -4.56
CA GLY A 110 -26.62 5.66 -4.42
C GLY A 110 -26.17 5.56 -2.97
N THR A 111 -26.27 6.65 -2.21
CA THR A 111 -25.87 6.69 -0.80
C THR A 111 -26.82 5.90 0.09
N MET A 112 -28.14 6.03 -0.07
CA MET A 112 -29.14 5.37 0.78
C MET A 112 -29.18 3.85 0.59
N SER A 113 -28.73 3.34 -0.56
CA SER A 113 -28.54 1.89 -0.76
C SER A 113 -27.49 1.27 0.18
N LYS A 114 -26.59 2.10 0.75
CA LYS A 114 -25.46 1.67 1.60
C LYS A 114 -25.52 2.28 3.01
N LEU A 115 -26.13 3.44 3.16
CA LEU A 115 -26.20 4.19 4.41
C LEU A 115 -27.45 3.81 5.21
N ARG A 116 -27.27 3.48 6.50
CA ARG A 116 -28.40 3.28 7.41
C ARG A 116 -29.14 4.59 7.65
N SER A 117 -30.48 4.55 7.68
CA SER A 117 -31.34 5.74 7.77
C SER A 117 -31.06 6.64 9.00
N ARG A 118 -30.55 6.07 10.10
CA ARG A 118 -30.15 6.85 11.29
C ARG A 118 -29.02 7.86 11.05
N HIS A 119 -28.24 7.68 9.97
CA HIS A 119 -27.08 8.52 9.65
C HIS A 119 -27.40 9.61 8.62
N ILE A 120 -28.65 9.74 8.15
CA ILE A 120 -29.06 10.73 7.13
C ILE A 120 -28.72 12.16 7.57
N GLU A 121 -29.09 12.51 8.80
CA GLU A 121 -28.85 13.84 9.37
C GLU A 121 -27.33 14.10 9.45
N SER A 122 -26.57 13.15 9.99
CA SER A 122 -25.10 13.23 10.05
C SER A 122 -24.46 13.37 8.66
N TRP A 123 -24.88 12.59 7.67
CA TRP A 123 -24.37 12.66 6.30
C TRP A 123 -24.64 14.02 5.65
N SER A 124 -25.84 14.56 5.82
CA SER A 124 -26.16 15.93 5.36
C SER A 124 -25.27 16.97 6.06
N GLY A 125 -25.03 16.78 7.36
CA GLY A 125 -24.16 17.62 8.18
C GLY A 125 -22.70 17.59 7.74
N LEU A 126 -22.19 16.44 7.27
CA LEU A 126 -20.84 16.31 6.71
C LEU A 126 -20.67 17.20 5.48
N GLY A 127 -21.58 17.13 4.50
CA GLY A 127 -21.51 17.98 3.31
C GLY A 127 -21.69 19.46 3.64
N ARG A 128 -22.62 19.80 4.55
CA ARG A 128 -22.80 21.16 5.07
C ARG A 128 -21.53 21.70 5.73
N SER A 129 -20.81 20.87 6.50
CA SER A 129 -19.61 21.28 7.25
C SER A 129 -18.46 21.75 6.33
N LEU A 130 -18.40 21.20 5.11
CA LEU A 130 -17.43 21.57 4.08
C LEU A 130 -17.78 22.88 3.35
N TYR A 131 -19.05 23.30 3.42
CA TYR A 131 -19.49 24.55 2.82
C TYR A 131 -19.23 25.74 3.76
N LYS A 132 -18.67 26.83 3.21
CA LYS A 132 -18.30 28.06 3.94
C LYS A 132 -18.77 29.33 3.20
N GLY A 133 -19.78 29.23 2.34
CA GLY A 133 -20.32 30.38 1.61
C GLY A 133 -19.54 30.81 0.36
N THR A 134 -18.45 30.11 0.00
CA THR A 134 -17.65 30.41 -1.21
C THR A 134 -17.92 29.41 -2.31
N TRP A 135 -17.72 29.80 -3.58
CA TRP A 135 -17.85 28.88 -4.71
C TRP A 135 -16.89 27.69 -4.60
N LYS A 136 -15.65 27.88 -4.11
CA LYS A 136 -14.69 26.78 -3.88
C LYS A 136 -15.18 25.79 -2.83
N SER A 137 -15.69 26.29 -1.70
CA SER A 137 -16.28 25.45 -0.65
C SER A 137 -17.54 24.73 -1.13
N SER A 138 -18.35 25.36 -1.99
CA SER A 138 -19.51 24.73 -2.63
C SER A 138 -19.07 23.59 -3.53
N THR A 139 -18.04 23.78 -4.36
CA THR A 139 -17.52 22.74 -5.24
C THR A 139 -17.03 21.52 -4.45
N LEU A 140 -16.28 21.74 -3.35
CA LEU A 140 -15.80 20.66 -2.48
C LEU A 140 -16.96 19.87 -1.86
N ALA A 141 -17.95 20.57 -1.30
CA ALA A 141 -19.12 19.95 -0.68
C ALA A 141 -20.01 19.20 -1.69
N CYS A 142 -20.24 19.77 -2.88
CA CYS A 142 -20.96 19.09 -3.96
C CYS A 142 -20.22 17.82 -4.42
N LYS A 143 -18.90 17.90 -4.61
CA LYS A 143 -18.08 16.73 -4.95
C LYS A 143 -18.15 15.66 -3.86
N PHE A 144 -18.16 16.03 -2.58
CA PHE A 144 -18.32 15.07 -1.49
C PHE A 144 -19.64 14.30 -1.60
N PHE A 145 -20.76 14.98 -1.86
CA PHE A 145 -22.03 14.30 -2.06
C PHE A 145 -21.97 13.34 -3.26
N GLN A 146 -21.47 13.81 -4.41
CA GLN A 146 -21.33 13.00 -5.62
C GLN A 146 -20.45 11.76 -5.40
N SER A 147 -19.40 11.86 -4.59
CA SER A 147 -18.49 10.77 -4.26
C SER A 147 -18.96 9.90 -3.08
N SER A 148 -19.99 10.31 -2.34
CA SER A 148 -20.47 9.59 -1.14
C SER A 148 -20.87 8.13 -1.43
N PRO A 149 -21.59 7.80 -2.52
CA PRO A 149 -21.92 6.41 -2.85
C PRO A 149 -20.71 5.50 -3.03
N ALA A 150 -19.64 6.00 -3.68
CA ALA A 150 -18.41 5.24 -3.92
C ALA A 150 -17.58 5.13 -2.63
N LEU A 151 -17.47 6.22 -1.86
CA LEU A 151 -16.78 6.21 -0.58
C LEU A 151 -17.40 5.21 0.41
N LEU A 152 -18.73 5.09 0.45
CA LEU A 152 -19.44 4.13 1.32
C LEU A 152 -19.28 2.66 0.90
N GLU A 153 -18.71 2.37 -0.27
CA GLU A 153 -18.34 0.98 -0.64
C GLU A 153 -17.14 0.48 0.15
N HIS A 154 -16.30 1.40 0.64
CA HIS A 154 -15.04 1.07 1.30
C HIS A 154 -14.93 1.67 2.70
N LEU A 155 -15.60 2.77 3.00
CA LEU A 155 -15.56 3.41 4.31
C LEU A 155 -16.78 3.03 5.16
N SER A 156 -16.53 2.68 6.41
CA SER A 156 -17.57 2.76 7.44
C SER A 156 -17.97 4.22 7.67
N PHE A 157 -19.17 4.44 8.21
CA PHE A 157 -19.65 5.81 8.46
C PHE A 157 -18.70 6.63 9.39
N PRO A 158 -18.16 6.09 10.50
CA PRO A 158 -17.18 6.81 11.31
C PRO A 158 -15.88 7.14 10.57
N GLU A 159 -15.44 6.29 9.64
CA GLU A 159 -14.27 6.60 8.80
C GLU A 159 -14.56 7.70 7.80
N MET A 160 -15.77 7.73 7.22
CA MET A 160 -16.24 8.85 6.39
C MET A 160 -16.27 10.16 7.18
N GLU A 161 -16.75 10.15 8.44
CA GLU A 161 -16.73 11.33 9.31
C GLU A 161 -15.30 11.84 9.53
N ARG A 162 -14.35 10.94 9.84
CA ARG A 162 -12.93 11.30 9.97
C ARG A 162 -12.35 11.84 8.68
N PHE A 163 -12.69 11.22 7.54
CA PHE A 163 -12.19 11.67 6.24
C PHE A 163 -12.71 13.07 5.89
N VAL A 164 -14.00 13.34 6.13
CA VAL A 164 -14.57 14.68 5.93
C VAL A 164 -13.95 15.70 6.89
N SER A 165 -13.69 15.32 8.14
CA SER A 165 -12.97 16.19 9.09
C SER A 165 -11.57 16.53 8.58
N PHE A 166 -10.84 15.55 8.04
CA PHE A 166 -9.54 15.75 7.39
C PHE A 166 -9.65 16.72 6.20
N LEU A 167 -10.63 16.53 5.30
CA LEU A 167 -10.86 17.42 4.16
C LEU A 167 -11.18 18.85 4.62
N GLY A 168 -12.00 18.99 5.67
CA GLY A 168 -12.28 20.28 6.30
C GLY A 168 -11.01 20.96 6.79
N SER A 169 -10.17 20.26 7.56
CA SER A 169 -8.88 20.78 8.04
C SER A 169 -7.97 21.23 6.89
N LEU A 170 -7.88 20.42 5.83
CA LEU A 170 -7.05 20.72 4.66
C LEU A 170 -7.61 21.89 3.84
N SER A 171 -8.93 22.02 3.75
CA SER A 171 -9.59 23.10 3.00
C SER A 171 -9.31 24.49 3.57
N HIS A 172 -9.02 24.60 4.87
CA HIS A 172 -8.56 25.85 5.50
C HIS A 172 -7.21 26.34 4.93
N ARG A 173 -6.40 25.41 4.39
CA ARG A 173 -5.14 25.73 3.70
C ARG A 173 -5.32 25.81 2.18
N SER A 174 -6.03 24.85 1.59
CA SER A 174 -6.30 24.79 0.15
C SER A 174 -7.52 23.94 -0.18
N TYR A 175 -8.58 24.57 -0.71
CA TYR A 175 -9.76 23.87 -1.25
C TYR A 175 -9.43 23.00 -2.46
N ASP A 176 -8.49 23.44 -3.29
CA ASP A 176 -8.10 22.73 -4.51
C ASP A 176 -7.43 21.39 -4.12
N LEU A 177 -6.49 21.45 -3.16
CA LEU A 177 -5.82 20.26 -2.63
C LEU A 177 -6.78 19.33 -1.88
N SER A 178 -7.72 19.88 -1.10
CA SER A 178 -8.77 19.08 -0.46
C SER A 178 -9.65 18.37 -1.48
N SER A 179 -10.01 19.04 -2.58
CA SER A 179 -10.81 18.44 -3.65
C SER A 179 -10.04 17.33 -4.37
N GLU A 180 -8.73 17.49 -4.58
CA GLU A 180 -7.87 16.45 -5.14
C GLU A 180 -7.76 15.24 -4.20
N CYS A 181 -7.59 15.46 -2.89
CA CYS A 181 -7.54 14.38 -1.90
C CYS A 181 -8.85 13.61 -1.79
N LEU A 182 -10.00 14.25 -2.02
CA LEU A 182 -11.30 13.57 -2.13
C LEU A 182 -11.34 12.60 -3.32
N THR A 183 -10.79 13.01 -4.48
CA THR A 183 -10.67 12.12 -5.65
C THR A 183 -9.72 10.97 -5.35
N LEU A 184 -8.50 11.27 -4.88
CA LEU A 184 -7.50 10.24 -4.56
C LEU A 184 -7.98 9.28 -3.46
N GLY A 185 -8.81 9.75 -2.52
CA GLY A 185 -9.45 8.92 -1.51
C GLY A 185 -10.26 7.77 -2.11
N GLN A 186 -11.05 8.04 -3.14
CA GLN A 186 -11.84 7.00 -3.82
C GLN A 186 -10.97 5.93 -4.47
N GLU A 187 -9.77 6.30 -4.93
CA GLU A 187 -8.82 5.38 -5.57
C GLU A 187 -8.05 4.54 -4.55
N ILE A 188 -7.68 5.11 -3.39
CA ILE A 188 -6.80 4.45 -2.42
C ILE A 188 -7.52 3.60 -1.36
N PHE A 189 -8.73 3.97 -0.93
CA PHE A 189 -9.47 3.20 0.08
C PHE A 189 -9.75 1.73 -0.28
N PRO A 190 -9.95 1.35 -1.56
CA PRO A 190 -9.99 -0.05 -1.96
C PRO A 190 -8.68 -0.80 -1.69
N LEU A 191 -7.53 -0.12 -1.78
CA LEU A 191 -6.20 -0.73 -1.68
C LEU A 191 -5.75 -0.96 -0.22
N ILE A 192 -6.24 -0.15 0.72
CA ILE A 192 -5.78 -0.19 2.12
C ILE A 192 -6.26 -1.45 2.85
N GLY A 193 -7.46 -1.96 2.54
CA GLY A 193 -8.08 -3.04 3.33
C GLY A 193 -8.74 -2.49 4.60
N GLU A 194 -8.61 -3.16 5.74
CA GLU A 194 -9.32 -2.80 6.98
C GLU A 194 -8.77 -1.54 7.68
N ASP A 195 -7.59 -1.07 7.29
CA ASP A 195 -6.81 -0.08 8.05
C ASP A 195 -7.01 1.39 7.62
N ARG A 196 -8.18 1.71 7.06
CA ARG A 196 -8.47 3.03 6.47
C ARG A 196 -8.44 4.13 7.51
N ALA A 197 -8.88 3.85 8.73
CA ALA A 197 -8.79 4.78 9.85
C ALA A 197 -7.34 5.21 10.15
N ALA A 198 -6.37 4.28 10.09
CA ALA A 198 -4.95 4.60 10.31
C ALA A 198 -4.39 5.47 9.19
N PHE A 199 -4.76 5.17 7.93
CA PHE A 199 -4.39 6.01 6.79
C PHE A 199 -4.90 7.45 6.93
N ILE A 200 -6.17 7.63 7.31
CA ILE A 200 -6.77 8.96 7.52
C ILE A 200 -6.12 9.69 8.70
N SER A 201 -5.76 8.97 9.77
CA SER A 201 -5.01 9.53 10.93
C SER A 201 -3.66 10.09 10.49
N LEU A 202 -2.91 9.32 9.70
CA LEU A 202 -1.63 9.75 9.15
C LEU A 202 -1.78 10.96 8.22
N ALA A 203 -2.75 10.91 7.30
CA ALA A 203 -3.07 12.05 6.43
C ALA A 203 -3.37 13.31 7.24
N SER A 204 -4.15 13.19 8.33
CA SER A 204 -4.49 14.29 9.23
C SER A 204 -3.26 14.85 9.95
N THR A 205 -2.36 13.97 10.41
CA THR A 205 -1.08 14.39 11.03
C THR A 205 -0.23 15.19 10.05
N LEU A 206 -0.19 14.79 8.77
CA LEU A 206 0.52 15.52 7.71
C LEU A 206 -0.10 16.89 7.40
N VAL A 207 -1.40 17.11 7.61
CA VAL A 207 -2.01 18.45 7.46
C VAL A 207 -1.41 19.44 8.45
N GLU A 208 -1.08 18.99 9.66
CA GLU A 208 -0.53 19.84 10.72
C GLU A 208 0.95 20.14 10.51
N SER A 209 1.75 19.13 10.14
CA SER A 209 3.21 19.26 10.01
C SER A 209 3.68 19.69 8.61
N GLY A 210 2.97 19.31 7.55
CA GLY A 210 3.46 19.40 6.18
C GLY A 210 2.37 19.28 5.11
N TRP A 211 1.33 20.13 5.16
CA TRP A 211 0.14 20.02 4.29
C TRP A 211 0.41 19.92 2.78
N ARG A 212 1.57 20.43 2.31
CA ARG A 212 2.00 20.34 0.90
C ARG A 212 2.34 18.92 0.46
N GLU A 213 2.73 18.05 1.39
CA GLU A 213 3.08 16.66 1.12
C GLU A 213 1.85 15.73 1.06
N VAL A 214 0.67 16.21 1.47
CA VAL A 214 -0.55 15.38 1.60
C VAL A 214 -0.95 14.73 0.28
N LYS A 215 -0.88 15.45 -0.85
CA LYS A 215 -1.14 14.85 -2.17
C LYS A 215 -0.14 13.76 -2.49
N SER A 216 1.15 14.05 -2.34
CA SER A 216 2.22 13.09 -2.59
C SER A 216 2.09 11.88 -1.66
N PHE A 217 1.57 12.04 -0.44
CA PHE A 217 1.27 10.93 0.47
C PHE A 217 0.18 10.01 -0.08
N PHE A 218 -0.93 10.54 -0.62
CA PHE A 218 -1.95 9.71 -1.26
C PHE A 218 -1.40 8.99 -2.51
N GLU A 219 -0.63 9.68 -3.35
CA GLU A 219 0.02 9.08 -4.53
C GLU A 219 1.08 8.03 -4.16
N ALA A 220 1.83 8.25 -3.08
CA ALA A 220 2.78 7.29 -2.56
C ALA A 220 2.05 6.07 -1.98
N GLY A 221 0.97 6.27 -1.24
CA GLY A 221 0.16 5.19 -0.69
C GLY A 221 -0.41 4.26 -1.76
N SER A 222 -0.93 4.78 -2.87
CA SER A 222 -1.47 3.95 -3.96
C SER A 222 -0.41 3.08 -4.64
N ARG A 223 0.85 3.51 -4.64
CA ARG A 223 2.00 2.77 -5.20
C ARG A 223 2.68 1.85 -4.18
N ALA A 224 2.75 2.26 -2.92
CA ALA A 224 3.45 1.55 -1.86
C ALA A 224 2.63 0.39 -1.31
N LEU A 225 1.34 0.58 -1.01
CA LEU A 225 0.51 -0.42 -0.33
C LEU A 225 0.38 -1.76 -1.10
N PRO A 226 0.28 -1.79 -2.44
CA PRO A 226 0.23 -3.06 -3.18
C PRO A 226 1.49 -3.93 -3.02
N ARG A 227 2.62 -3.32 -2.66
CA ARG A 227 3.90 -4.02 -2.45
C ARG A 227 4.06 -4.58 -1.04
N ILE A 228 3.15 -4.24 -0.13
CA ILE A 228 3.19 -4.69 1.25
C ILE A 228 2.17 -5.82 1.43
N GLU A 229 2.62 -6.91 2.07
CA GLU A 229 1.78 -8.01 2.56
C GLU A 229 0.55 -7.45 3.30
N ALA A 230 -0.63 -7.98 2.97
CA ALA A 230 -1.90 -7.36 3.35
C ALA A 230 -2.05 -7.21 4.87
N ALA A 231 -1.62 -8.20 5.65
CA ALA A 231 -1.68 -8.14 7.12
C ALA A 231 -0.70 -7.14 7.74
N GLN A 232 0.34 -6.70 7.01
CA GLN A 232 1.31 -5.72 7.50
C GLN A 232 1.00 -4.27 7.10
N ARG A 233 -0.04 -4.00 6.29
CA ARG A 233 -0.35 -2.63 5.82
C ARG A 233 -0.62 -1.67 6.98
N LEU A 234 -1.33 -2.10 8.03
CA LEU A 234 -1.50 -1.30 9.26
C LEU A 234 -0.17 -0.90 9.89
N ARG A 235 0.74 -1.87 10.05
CA ARG A 235 2.04 -1.66 10.70
C ARG A 235 2.91 -0.73 9.88
N PHE A 236 2.93 -0.91 8.57
CA PHE A 236 3.60 0.00 7.64
C PHE A 236 3.08 1.44 7.76
N LEU A 237 1.75 1.64 7.81
CA LEU A 237 1.15 2.97 7.99
C LEU A 237 1.46 3.58 9.36
N LYS A 238 1.42 2.79 10.44
CA LYS A 238 1.80 3.24 11.79
C LYS A 238 3.28 3.60 11.87
N LEU A 239 4.15 2.86 11.20
CA LEU A 239 5.58 3.18 11.12
C LEU A 239 5.80 4.54 10.46
N ALA A 240 5.12 4.80 9.32
CA ALA A 240 5.15 6.09 8.65
C ALA A 240 4.60 7.23 9.53
N GLU A 241 3.52 6.97 10.28
CA GLU A 241 2.97 7.94 11.24
C GLU A 241 3.94 8.28 12.37
N ASN A 242 4.64 7.28 12.90
CA ASN A 242 5.66 7.49 13.93
C ASN A 242 6.87 8.25 13.39
N LEU A 243 7.26 8.03 12.13
CA LEU A 243 8.30 8.83 11.47
C LEU A 243 7.89 10.30 11.33
N VAL A 244 6.65 10.59 10.92
CA VAL A 244 6.11 11.97 10.88
C VAL A 244 6.17 12.61 12.26
N LYS A 245 5.66 11.91 13.29
CA LYS A 245 5.61 12.42 14.67
C LYS A 245 7.00 12.67 15.26
N SER A 246 8.01 11.94 14.78
CA SER A 246 9.41 12.11 15.18
C SER A 246 10.15 13.21 14.40
N GLY A 247 9.46 13.97 13.55
CA GLY A 247 10.05 15.06 12.78
C GLY A 247 10.70 14.65 11.46
N GLY A 248 10.40 13.45 10.95
CA GLY A 248 10.85 12.99 9.63
C GLY A 248 10.31 13.87 8.51
N THR A 249 11.10 14.04 7.45
CA THR A 249 10.76 14.83 6.26
C THR A 249 10.59 13.92 5.04
N ASN A 250 9.87 14.38 4.01
CA ASN A 250 9.67 13.62 2.77
C ASN A 250 9.10 12.21 3.01
N ILE A 251 8.13 12.10 3.92
CA ILE A 251 7.52 10.82 4.31
C ILE A 251 6.92 10.07 3.11
N PRO A 252 6.27 10.73 2.13
CA PRO A 252 5.84 10.05 0.91
C PRO A 252 6.99 9.36 0.15
N GLY A 253 8.15 10.02 0.03
CA GLY A 253 9.33 9.45 -0.59
C GLY A 253 9.87 8.26 0.20
N VAL A 254 9.98 8.42 1.51
CA VAL A 254 10.42 7.34 2.43
C VAL A 254 9.49 6.11 2.33
N MET A 255 8.17 6.31 2.28
CA MET A 255 7.22 5.21 2.09
C MET A 255 7.45 4.47 0.76
N LEU A 256 7.73 5.20 -0.33
CA LEU A 256 8.03 4.58 -1.62
C LEU A 256 9.32 3.78 -1.57
N GLU A 257 10.38 4.32 -0.97
CA GLU A 257 11.68 3.63 -0.82
C GLU A 257 11.55 2.36 0.04
N ILE A 258 10.90 2.44 1.20
CA ILE A 258 10.64 1.28 2.08
C ILE A 258 9.82 0.23 1.33
N SER A 259 8.76 0.64 0.61
CA SER A 259 7.94 -0.30 -0.16
C SER A 259 8.69 -0.95 -1.31
N ASN A 260 9.62 -0.24 -1.96
CA ASN A 260 10.49 -0.80 -3.00
C ASN A 260 11.40 -1.87 -2.40
N ALA A 261 12.01 -1.61 -1.24
CA ALA A 261 12.88 -2.56 -0.58
C ALA A 261 12.09 -3.82 -0.16
N LEU A 262 10.95 -3.64 0.51
CA LEU A 262 10.10 -4.78 0.90
C LEU A 262 9.61 -5.59 -0.30
N SER A 263 9.36 -4.96 -1.47
CA SER A 263 8.95 -5.71 -2.66
C SER A 263 10.00 -6.70 -3.22
N GLN A 264 11.25 -6.60 -2.77
CA GLN A 264 12.34 -7.52 -3.13
C GLN A 264 12.50 -8.67 -2.12
N ILE A 265 11.66 -8.70 -1.09
CA ILE A 265 11.71 -9.67 -0.01
C ILE A 265 10.43 -10.50 -0.05
N GLU A 266 10.51 -11.76 0.39
CA GLU A 266 9.35 -12.63 0.46
C GLU A 266 8.26 -12.05 1.38
N PRO A 267 6.97 -12.08 0.99
CA PRO A 267 5.90 -11.41 1.76
C PRO A 267 5.79 -11.84 3.22
N HIS A 268 6.07 -13.11 3.53
CA HIS A 268 5.98 -13.63 4.91
C HIS A 268 7.05 -13.04 5.85
N GLU A 269 8.15 -12.54 5.29
CA GLU A 269 9.24 -11.92 6.05
C GLU A 269 8.97 -10.43 6.38
N HIS A 270 7.99 -9.80 5.73
CA HIS A 270 7.64 -8.40 5.98
C HIS A 270 7.31 -8.14 7.46
N ALA A 271 6.61 -9.09 8.09
CA ALA A 271 6.21 -8.97 9.49
C ALA A 271 7.42 -8.88 10.43
N HIS A 272 8.47 -9.64 10.11
CA HIS A 272 9.69 -9.67 10.89
C HIS A 272 10.49 -8.37 10.72
N ILE A 273 10.74 -7.96 9.48
CA ILE A 273 11.50 -6.73 9.16
C ILE A 273 10.82 -5.48 9.71
N LEU A 274 9.49 -5.37 9.56
CA LEU A 274 8.74 -4.25 10.14
C LEU A 274 8.78 -4.27 11.67
N GLY A 275 8.84 -5.44 12.30
CA GLY A 275 9.04 -5.56 13.75
C GLY A 275 10.40 -5.06 14.21
N LEU A 276 11.46 -5.39 13.49
CA LEU A 276 12.78 -4.84 13.75
C LEU A 276 12.79 -3.31 13.56
N GLY A 277 12.17 -2.80 12.48
CA GLY A 277 12.03 -1.36 12.24
C GLY A 277 11.23 -0.63 13.33
N GLU A 278 10.17 -1.24 13.85
CA GLU A 278 9.41 -0.72 14.98
C GLU A 278 10.25 -0.65 16.26
N SER A 279 11.08 -1.66 16.53
CA SER A 279 12.00 -1.65 17.69
C SER A 279 13.07 -0.56 17.55
N LEU A 280 13.59 -0.35 16.34
CA LEU A 280 14.60 0.67 16.03
C LEU A 280 14.05 2.10 16.18
N MET A 281 12.75 2.29 16.04
CA MET A 281 12.06 3.59 16.20
C MET A 281 12.33 4.23 17.57
N VAL A 282 12.51 3.42 18.62
CA VAL A 282 12.77 3.90 19.99
C VAL A 282 14.19 4.47 20.13
N HIS A 283 15.14 3.94 19.36
CA HIS A 283 16.55 4.33 19.44
C HIS A 283 16.88 5.44 18.45
N SER A 284 16.50 5.31 17.18
CA SER A 284 16.67 6.34 16.16
C SER A 284 15.63 6.21 15.03
N PRO A 285 14.63 7.10 15.00
CA PRO A 285 13.67 7.17 13.90
C PRO A 285 14.33 7.33 12.52
N ALA A 286 15.44 8.06 12.46
CA ALA A 286 16.16 8.31 11.21
C ALA A 286 16.85 7.04 10.65
N ALA A 287 17.13 6.04 11.49
CA ALA A 287 17.76 4.79 11.07
C ALA A 287 16.77 3.78 10.49
N VAL A 288 15.47 3.90 10.81
CA VAL A 288 14.43 2.97 10.38
C VAL A 288 14.35 2.83 8.85
N PRO A 289 14.26 3.93 8.06
CA PRO A 289 14.24 3.81 6.61
C PRO A 289 15.51 3.17 6.05
N GLU A 290 16.67 3.55 6.59
CA GLU A 290 17.97 3.06 6.12
C GLU A 290 18.12 1.55 6.35
N PHE A 291 17.73 1.07 7.53
CA PHE A 291 17.71 -0.36 7.86
C PHE A 291 16.81 -1.15 6.89
N ILE A 292 15.55 -0.72 6.69
CA ILE A 292 14.63 -1.49 5.84
C ILE A 292 15.09 -1.46 4.38
N LYS A 293 15.65 -0.34 3.90
CA LYS A 293 16.23 -0.23 2.55
C LYS A 293 17.42 -1.17 2.34
N ALA A 294 18.20 -1.43 3.38
CA ALA A 294 19.36 -2.31 3.32
C ALA A 294 19.02 -3.80 3.42
N CYS A 295 17.82 -4.15 3.92
CA CYS A 295 17.43 -5.54 4.13
C CYS A 295 17.54 -6.43 2.88
N PRO A 296 17.10 -6.03 1.67
CA PRO A 296 17.23 -6.87 0.48
C PRO A 296 18.70 -7.23 0.18
N LYS A 297 19.59 -6.22 0.17
CA LYS A 297 21.03 -6.41 -0.08
C LYS A 297 21.70 -7.25 1.01
N ALA A 298 21.27 -7.10 2.27
CA ALA A 298 21.78 -7.92 3.36
C ALA A 298 21.34 -9.39 3.21
N LEU A 299 20.06 -9.62 2.89
CA LEU A 299 19.48 -10.96 2.72
C LEU A 299 20.01 -11.73 1.50
N GLU A 300 20.67 -11.05 0.55
CA GLU A 300 21.45 -11.74 -0.50
C GLU A 300 22.65 -12.52 0.07
N LYS A 301 23.14 -12.16 1.27
CA LYS A 301 24.37 -12.72 1.87
C LYS A 301 24.11 -13.51 3.13
N VAL A 302 23.02 -13.21 3.84
CA VAL A 302 22.74 -13.77 5.17
C VAL A 302 21.29 -14.23 5.28
N THR A 303 21.05 -15.23 6.11
CA THR A 303 19.70 -15.67 6.50
C THR A 303 19.01 -14.64 7.40
N MET A 304 17.69 -14.75 7.57
CA MET A 304 16.93 -13.87 8.47
C MET A 304 17.48 -13.87 9.91
N SER A 305 17.83 -15.05 10.44
CA SER A 305 18.42 -15.18 11.78
C SER A 305 19.78 -14.49 11.93
N GLN A 306 20.55 -14.40 10.84
CA GLN A 306 21.81 -13.68 10.80
C GLN A 306 21.58 -12.18 10.60
N LEU A 307 20.54 -11.79 9.86
CA LEU A 307 20.12 -10.39 9.76
C LEU A 307 19.77 -9.81 11.14
N GLU A 308 19.11 -10.57 12.01
CA GLU A 308 18.84 -10.15 13.40
C GLU A 308 20.12 -9.86 14.20
N LYS A 309 21.17 -10.65 13.97
CA LYS A 309 22.49 -10.44 14.60
C LYS A 309 23.15 -9.18 14.06
N TRP A 310 23.13 -8.98 12.74
CA TRP A 310 23.60 -7.76 12.10
C TRP A 310 22.84 -6.53 12.60
N PHE A 311 21.52 -6.63 12.74
CA PHE A 311 20.66 -5.59 13.29
C PHE A 311 21.05 -5.24 14.73
N SER A 312 21.23 -6.25 15.59
CA SER A 312 21.59 -6.05 17.00
C SER A 312 22.95 -5.34 17.15
N GLU A 313 23.93 -5.71 16.32
CA GLU A 313 25.23 -5.03 16.26
C GLU A 313 25.07 -3.56 15.82
N GLY A 314 24.25 -3.30 14.79
CA GLY A 314 23.93 -1.97 14.31
C GLY A 314 23.27 -1.08 15.38
N VAL A 315 22.33 -1.63 16.15
CA VAL A 315 21.70 -0.94 17.29
C VAL A 315 22.75 -0.59 18.35
N GLY A 316 23.63 -1.53 18.70
CA GLY A 316 24.71 -1.27 19.67
C GLY A 316 25.66 -0.16 19.23
N ILE A 317 25.98 -0.07 17.93
CA ILE A 317 26.77 1.04 17.38
C ILE A 317 25.99 2.34 17.44
N LEU A 318 24.71 2.33 17.06
CA LEU A 318 23.83 3.49 17.04
C LEU A 318 23.67 4.12 18.44
N GLU A 319 23.58 3.31 19.50
CA GLU A 319 23.50 3.80 20.89
C GLU A 319 24.76 4.54 21.34
N GLN A 320 25.93 4.17 20.81
CA GLN A 320 27.22 4.79 21.13
C GLN A 320 27.52 5.98 20.22
N ASN A 321 27.18 5.86 18.93
CA ASN A 321 27.45 6.84 17.89
C ASN A 321 26.31 6.82 16.85
N PRO A 322 25.37 7.80 16.91
CA PRO A 322 24.23 7.87 16.00
C PRO A 322 24.61 7.91 14.51
N ASP A 323 25.63 8.69 14.14
CA ASP A 323 26.08 8.80 12.75
C ASP A 323 26.75 7.50 12.27
N GLY A 324 27.51 6.86 13.15
CA GLY A 324 28.11 5.55 12.91
C GLY A 324 27.06 4.47 12.69
N GLY A 325 26.00 4.46 13.50
CA GLY A 325 24.88 3.52 13.35
C GLY A 325 24.07 3.76 12.07
N LEU A 326 23.88 5.03 11.68
CA LEU A 326 23.25 5.36 10.39
C LEU A 326 24.07 4.86 9.21
N ALA A 327 25.37 5.12 9.18
CA ALA A 327 26.26 4.62 8.13
C ALA A 327 26.35 3.07 8.11
N PHE A 328 26.21 2.44 9.27
CA PHE A 328 26.12 0.99 9.39
C PHE A 328 24.86 0.46 8.69
N PHE A 329 23.68 0.98 9.03
CA PHE A 329 22.42 0.53 8.40
C PHE A 329 22.33 0.88 6.91
N LYS A 330 23.07 1.86 6.42
CA LYS A 330 23.20 2.13 4.98
C LYS A 330 24.10 1.13 4.23
N ILE A 331 24.82 0.26 4.94
CA ILE A 331 25.90 -0.57 4.37
C ILE A 331 26.95 0.32 3.70
N GLU A 332 27.26 1.48 4.29
CA GLU A 332 28.32 2.40 3.84
C GLU A 332 29.57 2.29 4.71
N SER A 333 29.44 1.69 5.90
CA SER A 333 30.57 1.45 6.80
C SER A 333 31.27 0.12 6.52
N ALA A 334 32.61 0.12 6.56
CA ALA A 334 33.42 -1.09 6.49
C ALA A 334 32.99 -2.12 7.55
N ARG A 335 32.65 -1.67 8.77
CA ARG A 335 32.17 -2.54 9.85
C ARG A 335 30.88 -3.27 9.49
N SER A 336 29.94 -2.62 8.78
CA SER A 336 28.71 -3.32 8.33
C SER A 336 29.01 -4.43 7.34
N GLU A 337 29.90 -4.17 6.38
CA GLU A 337 30.29 -5.17 5.38
C GLU A 337 31.05 -6.34 6.03
N GLU A 338 31.97 -6.05 6.94
CA GLU A 338 32.70 -7.07 7.72
C GLU A 338 31.77 -7.95 8.55
N VAL A 339 30.77 -7.36 9.23
CA VAL A 339 29.81 -8.12 10.03
C VAL A 339 28.92 -9.01 9.15
N LEU A 340 28.41 -8.50 8.03
CA LEU A 340 27.63 -9.31 7.08
C LEU A 340 28.47 -10.45 6.49
N GLU A 341 29.72 -10.19 6.16
CA GLU A 341 30.66 -11.19 5.63
C GLU A 341 31.01 -12.27 6.66
N ALA A 342 31.18 -11.88 7.93
CA ALA A 342 31.45 -12.80 9.03
C ALA A 342 30.22 -13.65 9.36
N LEU A 343 29.02 -13.10 9.20
CA LEU A 343 27.76 -13.80 9.40
C LEU A 343 27.38 -14.70 8.22
N SER A 344 27.82 -14.39 7.00
CA SER A 344 27.52 -15.20 5.81
C SER A 344 28.13 -16.60 5.91
N SER A 345 27.33 -17.62 5.56
CA SER A 345 27.79 -19.01 5.42
C SER A 345 28.53 -19.25 4.11
N GLY A 346 28.34 -18.39 3.10
CA GLY A 346 28.91 -18.56 1.78
C GLY A 346 30.44 -18.43 1.76
N VAL A 347 31.09 -19.25 0.92
CA VAL A 347 32.53 -19.19 0.67
C VAL A 347 32.77 -18.91 -0.81
N GLU A 348 33.34 -17.73 -1.09
CA GLU A 348 33.80 -17.34 -2.43
C GLU A 348 35.16 -17.98 -2.72
N PHE A 349 35.28 -18.71 -3.83
CA PHE A 349 36.50 -19.40 -4.21
C PHE A 349 37.68 -18.43 -4.36
N GLY A 350 37.46 -17.27 -4.99
CA GLY A 350 38.50 -16.26 -5.19
C GLY A 350 39.22 -15.85 -3.91
N ARG A 351 38.55 -15.85 -2.75
CA ARG A 351 39.15 -15.51 -1.45
C ARG A 351 39.98 -16.63 -0.84
N ILE A 352 39.66 -17.88 -1.16
CA ILE A 352 40.36 -19.07 -0.65
C ILE A 352 41.31 -19.69 -1.67
N LYS A 353 41.43 -19.11 -2.88
CA LYS A 353 42.18 -19.67 -4.01
C LYS A 353 43.60 -20.05 -3.63
N ASP A 354 44.36 -19.12 -3.05
CA ASP A 354 45.78 -19.35 -2.73
C ASP A 354 45.94 -20.46 -1.67
N VAL A 355 45.06 -20.47 -0.66
CA VAL A 355 45.04 -21.49 0.39
C VAL A 355 44.69 -22.86 -0.19
N MET A 356 43.72 -22.90 -1.10
CA MET A 356 43.29 -24.12 -1.77
C MET A 356 44.34 -24.64 -2.77
N GLU A 357 45.05 -23.77 -3.49
CA GLU A 357 46.18 -24.15 -4.33
C GLU A 357 47.32 -24.73 -3.50
N MET A 358 47.67 -24.09 -2.37
CA MET A 358 48.65 -24.65 -1.44
C MET A 358 48.22 -26.02 -0.93
N TYR A 359 46.96 -26.17 -0.53
CA TYR A 359 46.38 -27.43 -0.07
C TYR A 359 46.48 -28.54 -1.14
N CYS A 360 46.06 -28.25 -2.38
CA CYS A 360 46.09 -29.20 -3.48
C CYS A 360 47.51 -29.56 -3.93
N ARG A 361 48.45 -28.60 -3.94
CA ARG A 361 49.88 -28.86 -4.23
C ARG A 361 50.52 -29.73 -3.16
N ALA A 362 50.20 -29.48 -1.90
CA ALA A 362 50.68 -30.30 -0.79
C ALA A 362 50.15 -31.74 -0.84
N LEU A 363 48.91 -31.93 -1.32
CA LEU A 363 48.34 -33.26 -1.55
C LEU A 363 48.98 -33.97 -2.75
N ALA A 364 49.02 -33.34 -3.93
CA ALA A 364 49.42 -33.99 -5.17
C ALA A 364 50.94 -34.20 -5.33
N GLY A 365 51.75 -33.45 -4.58
CA GLY A 365 53.21 -33.40 -4.78
C GLY A 365 53.65 -32.80 -6.12
N ALA A 366 52.74 -32.13 -6.85
CA ALA A 366 52.97 -31.55 -8.17
C ALA A 366 52.40 -30.13 -8.26
N ASP A 367 52.89 -29.34 -9.22
CA ASP A 367 52.37 -27.98 -9.45
C ASP A 367 50.97 -28.06 -10.07
N LEU A 368 49.99 -27.58 -9.30
CA LEU A 368 48.57 -27.67 -9.60
C LEU A 368 47.95 -26.27 -9.51
N LYS A 369 47.09 -25.94 -10.47
CA LYS A 369 46.35 -24.68 -10.51
C LYS A 369 44.88 -24.93 -10.22
N LEU A 370 44.23 -23.98 -9.55
CA LEU A 370 42.78 -23.99 -9.41
C LEU A 370 42.15 -22.79 -10.13
N ALA A 371 41.02 -23.05 -10.77
CA ALA A 371 40.27 -22.05 -11.52
C ALA A 371 38.76 -22.22 -11.27
N GLU A 372 38.00 -21.18 -11.61
CA GLU A 372 36.54 -21.23 -11.50
C GLU A 372 35.95 -22.07 -12.62
N ALA A 373 34.93 -22.88 -12.30
CA ALA A 373 34.25 -23.74 -13.27
C ALA A 373 33.62 -22.96 -14.44
N GLY A 374 33.30 -21.67 -14.26
CA GLY A 374 32.84 -20.81 -15.35
C GLY A 374 33.84 -20.66 -16.51
N GLU A 375 35.15 -20.76 -16.24
CA GLU A 375 36.19 -20.68 -17.28
C GLU A 375 36.19 -21.90 -18.23
N LEU A 376 35.55 -23.01 -17.86
CA LEU A 376 35.38 -24.19 -18.73
C LEU A 376 34.31 -23.98 -19.80
N VAL A 377 33.31 -23.13 -19.52
CA VAL A 377 32.20 -22.83 -20.45
C VAL A 377 32.71 -21.98 -21.62
N ASP A 378 33.57 -21.00 -21.34
CA ASP A 378 34.19 -20.14 -22.37
C ASP A 378 35.13 -20.93 -23.32
N LYS A 379 35.62 -22.09 -22.87
CA LYS A 379 36.46 -23.00 -23.66
C LYS A 379 35.66 -24.03 -24.48
N ASN A 380 34.32 -23.97 -24.50
CA ASN A 380 33.45 -24.86 -25.28
C ASN A 380 33.63 -26.37 -24.97
N ILE A 381 34.00 -26.71 -23.73
CA ILE A 381 34.09 -28.11 -23.27
C ILE A 381 32.68 -28.55 -22.82
N GLY A 382 31.85 -28.91 -23.81
CA GLY A 382 30.39 -28.96 -23.74
C GLY A 382 29.71 -30.04 -22.88
N TRP A 383 30.31 -30.56 -21.82
CA TRP A 383 29.69 -31.58 -20.94
C TRP A 383 29.96 -31.38 -19.44
N VAL A 384 30.45 -30.21 -18.99
CA VAL A 384 30.72 -29.95 -17.57
C VAL A 384 29.64 -29.06 -16.96
N SER A 385 28.93 -29.55 -15.93
CA SER A 385 28.01 -28.72 -15.16
C SER A 385 28.77 -27.71 -14.30
N ASN A 386 28.35 -26.44 -14.29
CA ASN A 386 28.96 -25.36 -13.48
C ASN A 386 29.07 -25.65 -11.98
N GLU A 387 28.30 -26.62 -11.49
CA GLU A 387 28.22 -26.98 -10.07
C GLU A 387 29.08 -28.20 -9.69
N ALA A 388 29.62 -28.92 -10.68
CA ALA A 388 30.43 -30.11 -10.43
C ALA A 388 31.93 -29.79 -10.62
N PRO A 389 32.77 -30.18 -9.64
CA PRO A 389 34.22 -30.04 -9.77
C PRO A 389 34.74 -30.91 -10.92
N SER A 390 35.68 -30.38 -11.72
CA SER A 390 36.24 -31.07 -12.89
C SER A 390 37.74 -30.76 -13.05
N THR A 391 38.45 -31.45 -13.94
CA THR A 391 39.87 -31.21 -14.20
C THR A 391 40.28 -31.44 -15.67
N GLU A 392 41.24 -30.64 -16.15
CA GLU A 392 41.87 -30.75 -17.48
C GLU A 392 43.29 -31.37 -17.38
N GLY A 393 43.58 -32.16 -16.35
CA GLY A 393 44.90 -32.80 -16.17
C GLY A 393 45.96 -31.93 -15.50
N SER A 394 45.85 -30.60 -15.57
CA SER A 394 46.77 -29.64 -14.93
C SER A 394 46.08 -28.57 -14.07
N THR A 395 44.79 -28.36 -14.29
CA THR A 395 43.97 -27.39 -13.58
C THR A 395 42.74 -28.08 -13.02
N VAL A 396 42.42 -27.82 -11.75
CA VAL A 396 41.18 -28.26 -11.09
C VAL A 396 40.20 -27.10 -11.09
N PHE A 397 39.01 -27.35 -11.61
CA PHE A 397 37.94 -26.36 -11.71
C PHE A 397 36.92 -26.60 -10.61
N VAL A 398 36.59 -25.55 -9.86
CA VAL A 398 35.65 -25.58 -8.73
C VAL A 398 34.61 -24.47 -8.87
N PRO A 399 33.43 -24.59 -8.23
CA PRO A 399 32.42 -23.52 -8.24
C PRO A 399 32.99 -22.20 -7.68
N SER A 400 32.55 -21.07 -8.22
CA SER A 400 32.98 -19.73 -7.77
C SER A 400 32.43 -19.35 -6.39
N LEU A 401 31.27 -19.90 -6.01
CA LEU A 401 30.63 -19.70 -4.71
C LEU A 401 30.05 -21.03 -4.21
N VAL A 402 30.21 -21.31 -2.92
CA VAL A 402 29.56 -22.45 -2.26
C VAL A 402 28.85 -21.96 -1.01
N ASP A 403 27.54 -22.19 -0.96
CA ASP A 403 26.68 -21.95 0.20
C ASP A 403 25.70 -23.12 0.38
N LYS A 404 26.25 -24.33 0.54
CA LYS A 404 25.48 -25.58 0.68
C LYS A 404 25.13 -25.91 2.12
N TYR A 405 25.93 -25.42 3.07
CA TYR A 405 25.81 -25.68 4.49
C TYR A 405 25.61 -24.40 5.28
N SER A 406 25.08 -24.52 6.49
CA SER A 406 24.78 -23.39 7.38
C SER A 406 26.02 -22.72 7.98
N SER A 407 27.20 -23.31 7.83
CA SER A 407 28.46 -22.77 8.37
C SER A 407 29.50 -22.56 7.27
N LYS A 408 30.25 -21.45 7.40
CA LYS A 408 31.37 -21.12 6.51
C LYS A 408 32.47 -22.19 6.57
N GLU A 409 32.66 -22.80 7.74
CA GLU A 409 33.60 -23.89 7.96
C GLU A 409 33.22 -25.14 7.16
N ASP A 410 31.93 -25.52 7.15
CA ASP A 410 31.45 -26.68 6.39
C ASP A 410 31.48 -26.43 4.88
N ASN A 411 31.14 -25.22 4.44
CA ASN A 411 31.27 -24.82 3.03
C ASN A 411 32.74 -24.79 2.58
N PHE A 412 33.66 -24.34 3.43
CA PHE A 412 35.10 -24.43 3.17
C PHE A 412 35.59 -25.89 3.19
N ALA A 413 35.09 -26.72 4.11
CA ALA A 413 35.39 -28.14 4.14
C ALA A 413 34.90 -28.85 2.86
N TRP A 414 33.75 -28.45 2.32
CA TRP A 414 33.26 -28.95 1.05
C TRP A 414 34.24 -28.67 -0.09
N PHE A 415 34.76 -27.43 -0.19
CA PHE A 415 35.82 -27.10 -1.16
C PHE A 415 37.02 -28.04 -1.04
N LYS A 416 37.50 -28.30 0.18
CA LYS A 416 38.59 -29.27 0.42
C LYS A 416 38.24 -30.66 -0.08
N VAL A 417 37.04 -31.17 0.23
CA VAL A 417 36.60 -32.50 -0.20
C VAL A 417 36.57 -32.61 -1.72
N VAL A 418 35.94 -31.66 -2.40
CA VAL A 418 35.83 -31.72 -3.86
C VAL A 418 37.16 -31.54 -4.57
N SER A 419 38.01 -30.63 -4.10
CA SER A 419 39.34 -30.45 -4.67
C SER A 419 40.22 -31.66 -4.42
N THR A 420 40.18 -32.27 -3.23
CA THR A 420 40.92 -33.51 -2.94
C THR A 420 40.49 -34.64 -3.87
N HIS A 421 39.19 -34.78 -4.11
CA HIS A 421 38.67 -35.80 -5.02
C HIS A 421 39.24 -35.65 -6.43
N GLN A 422 39.27 -34.43 -6.97
CA GLN A 422 39.83 -34.17 -8.30
C GLN A 422 41.35 -34.34 -8.34
N VAL A 423 42.05 -33.86 -7.31
CA VAL A 423 43.51 -34.02 -7.20
C VAL A 423 43.90 -35.49 -7.11
N ALA A 424 43.16 -36.31 -6.36
CA ALA A 424 43.42 -37.75 -6.26
C ALA A 424 43.33 -38.45 -7.62
N HIS A 425 42.38 -38.07 -8.48
CA HIS A 425 42.32 -38.61 -9.83
C HIS A 425 43.56 -38.28 -10.67
N LEU A 426 44.16 -37.09 -10.47
CA LEU A 426 45.41 -36.71 -11.13
C LEU A 426 46.61 -37.47 -10.57
N GLU A 427 46.76 -37.48 -9.24
CA GLU A 427 47.88 -38.10 -8.54
C GLU A 427 47.96 -39.62 -8.79
N PHE A 428 46.82 -40.31 -8.70
CA PHE A 428 46.75 -41.76 -8.93
C PHE A 428 46.53 -42.14 -10.40
N GLY A 429 46.57 -41.17 -11.31
CA GLY A 429 46.56 -41.44 -12.75
C GLY A 429 45.25 -42.05 -13.26
N SER A 430 44.11 -41.71 -12.67
CA SER A 430 42.79 -42.22 -13.10
C SER A 430 42.47 -41.87 -14.57
N PHE A 431 43.06 -40.80 -15.09
CA PHE A 431 42.90 -40.36 -16.48
C PHE A 431 44.04 -40.83 -17.41
N LEU A 432 45.01 -41.61 -16.92
CA LEU A 432 46.11 -42.16 -17.74
C LEU A 432 45.71 -43.42 -18.51
N PHE A 433 44.42 -43.79 -18.48
CA PHE A 433 43.92 -44.92 -19.25
C PHE A 433 44.08 -44.64 -20.75
N ASP A 434 44.97 -45.39 -21.38
CA ASP A 434 45.11 -45.46 -22.83
C ASP A 434 44.59 -46.82 -23.28
N PHE A 435 43.63 -46.80 -24.20
CA PHE A 435 43.06 -48.02 -24.74
C PHE A 435 44.17 -48.85 -25.39
N GLU A 436 45.09 -48.28 -26.16
CA GLU A 436 46.12 -49.03 -26.90
C GLU A 436 47.18 -49.69 -25.98
N THR A 437 47.24 -49.29 -24.71
CA THR A 437 48.16 -49.85 -23.74
C THR A 437 47.63 -51.19 -23.18
N PRO A 438 48.39 -52.31 -23.27
CA PRO A 438 47.95 -53.60 -22.72
C PRO A 438 47.73 -53.56 -21.21
N SER A 439 46.66 -54.20 -20.72
CA SER A 439 46.40 -54.26 -19.28
C SER A 439 47.49 -55.05 -18.55
N VAL A 440 48.02 -54.47 -17.47
CA VAL A 440 49.02 -55.10 -16.60
C VAL A 440 48.38 -55.96 -15.50
N LEU A 441 47.08 -55.79 -15.26
CA LEU A 441 46.34 -56.40 -14.14
C LEU A 441 45.32 -57.44 -14.59
N PHE A 442 44.79 -57.32 -15.81
CA PHE A 442 43.77 -58.21 -16.34
C PHE A 442 44.23 -58.78 -17.68
N THR A 443 43.83 -60.02 -17.97
CA THR A 443 44.04 -60.59 -19.31
C THR A 443 43.23 -59.78 -20.31
N ASP A 444 43.91 -59.20 -21.30
CA ASP A 444 43.24 -58.47 -22.36
C ASP A 444 42.26 -59.39 -23.10
N ARG A 445 41.01 -58.95 -23.22
CA ARG A 445 39.91 -59.69 -23.87
C ARG A 445 39.52 -59.09 -25.23
N ARG A 446 40.28 -58.10 -25.71
CA ARG A 446 40.15 -57.58 -27.06
C ARG A 446 40.45 -58.62 -28.12
#